data_AF-A0A200Q8L5-F1
#
_entry.id   AF-A0A200Q8L5-F1
#
_cell.length_a   1.000
_cell.length_b   1.000
_cell.length_c   1.000
_cell.angle_alpha   90.00
_cell.angle_beta   90.00
_cell.angle_gamma   90.00
#
_symmetry.space_group_name_H-M   'P 1'
#
loop_
_entity.id
_entity.type
_entity.pdbx_description
1 polymer ?
#
loop_
_entity_poly.entity_id
_entity_poly.type
_entity_poly.pdbx_seq_one_letter_code
_entity_poly.pdbx_strand_id
1 'polypeptide(L)'
;MDKVTEWCIRNIWGRDNFRWRYIPSQGRSGGLILIWDDITLNVEDELIGEHSISMKFSNRFDNFNWVFTNGYSPNEVTGRLNFWKELDKVKAWWQGAWCIAADFNAIRDETERNKPGGNKRNRKMLNAFLNRNALLDLPLAGGNFTWSDMKEDPLLCRLDRFLISTEWETKDGAMRILARWAGKCLNWPTLLNIMIEGKKVKENYVLKISVAE
;
A
#
# COMPACT_ATOMS: atom_id res chain seq x y z
N MET A 1 -9.90 8.26 -20.97
CA MET A 1 -9.32 8.13 -19.62
C MET A 1 -8.23 9.18 -19.53
N ASP A 2 -8.43 10.20 -18.70
CA ASP A 2 -7.52 11.33 -18.64
C ASP A 2 -6.16 10.86 -18.13
N LYS A 3 -5.09 11.21 -18.86
CA LYS A 3 -3.73 10.90 -18.43
C LYS A 3 -3.49 11.59 -17.09
N VAL A 4 -2.96 10.85 -16.11
CA VAL A 4 -2.46 11.46 -14.87
C VAL A 4 -1.34 12.41 -15.26
N THR A 5 -1.51 13.70 -14.98
CA THR A 5 -0.52 14.73 -15.29
C THR A 5 0.30 15.08 -14.07
N GLU A 6 1.51 15.61 -14.29
CA GLU A 6 2.33 16.15 -13.21
C GLU A 6 1.59 17.24 -12.41
N TRP A 7 0.76 18.05 -13.07
CA TRP A 7 -0.08 19.05 -12.39
C TRP A 7 -1.03 18.40 -11.39
N CYS A 8 -1.70 17.30 -11.76
CA CYS A 8 -2.55 16.54 -10.83
C CYS A 8 -1.75 16.03 -9.63
N ILE A 9 -0.59 15.42 -9.88
CA ILE A 9 0.25 14.86 -8.82
C ILE A 9 0.80 15.95 -7.90
N ARG A 10 1.20 17.10 -8.45
CA ARG A 10 1.67 18.26 -7.66
C ARG A 10 0.60 18.75 -6.69
N ASN A 11 -0.66 18.81 -7.12
CA ASN A 11 -1.78 19.17 -6.26
C ASN A 11 -2.05 18.13 -5.17
N ILE A 12 -1.89 16.83 -5.47
CA ILE A 12 -2.00 15.76 -4.46
C ILE A 12 -0.84 15.84 -3.46
N TRP A 13 0.39 16.05 -3.93
CA TRP A 13 1.59 16.06 -3.11
C TRP A 13 1.67 17.31 -2.22
N GLY A 14 1.45 18.49 -2.80
CA GLY A 14 1.46 19.79 -2.13
C GLY A 14 2.83 20.49 -2.08
N ARG A 15 3.85 19.97 -2.78
CA ARG A 15 5.21 20.55 -2.88
C ARG A 15 5.81 20.27 -4.27
N ASP A 16 6.98 20.83 -4.55
CA ASP A 16 7.60 20.73 -5.88
C ASP A 16 8.58 19.56 -6.03
N ASN A 17 9.11 19.05 -4.92
CA ASN A 17 10.08 17.96 -4.93
C ASN A 17 9.39 16.62 -4.74
N PHE A 18 9.01 16.01 -5.86
CA PHE A 18 8.43 14.68 -5.87
C PHE A 18 8.74 13.94 -7.16
N ARG A 19 8.69 12.63 -7.08
CA ARG A 19 8.53 11.76 -8.25
C ARG A 19 7.37 10.82 -8.02
N TRP A 20 6.93 10.19 -9.10
CA TRP A 20 5.74 9.36 -9.07
C TRP A 20 5.76 8.24 -10.11
N ARG A 21 4.95 7.23 -9.83
CA ARG A 21 4.56 6.14 -10.74
C ARG A 21 3.07 5.93 -10.64
N TYR A 22 2.48 5.46 -11.73
CA TYR A 22 1.08 5.09 -11.75
C TYR A 22 0.78 3.94 -12.70
N ILE A 23 -0.28 3.21 -12.38
CA ILE A 23 -0.95 2.28 -13.28
C ILE A 23 -2.33 2.89 -13.55
N PRO A 24 -2.72 3.12 -14.82
CA PRO A 24 -4.03 3.66 -15.13
C PRO A 24 -5.14 2.69 -14.73
N SER A 25 -6.34 3.22 -14.47
CA SER A 25 -7.53 2.38 -14.33
C SER A 25 -7.78 1.56 -15.60
N GLN A 26 -8.43 0.40 -15.47
CA GLN A 26 -8.83 -0.42 -16.62
C GLN A 26 -10.29 -0.84 -16.45
N GLY A 27 -11.17 -0.34 -17.31
CA GLY A 27 -12.61 -0.58 -17.17
C GLY A 27 -13.17 0.01 -15.88
N ARG A 28 -13.60 -0.85 -14.94
CA ARG A 28 -14.17 -0.46 -13.64
C ARG A 28 -13.18 -0.50 -12.48
N SER A 29 -11.94 -0.94 -12.69
CA SER A 29 -10.92 -0.89 -11.63
C SER A 29 -10.42 0.55 -11.45
N GLY A 30 -10.19 0.97 -10.22
CA GLY A 30 -9.35 2.14 -9.95
C GLY A 30 -7.90 1.95 -10.44
N GLY A 31 -7.18 3.06 -10.60
CA GLY A 31 -5.74 3.04 -10.87
C GLY A 31 -4.92 3.02 -9.59
N LEU A 32 -3.62 2.74 -9.71
CA LEU A 32 -2.65 2.84 -8.61
C LEU A 32 -1.76 4.05 -8.84
N ILE A 33 -1.48 4.80 -7.78
CA ILE A 33 -0.49 5.89 -7.80
C ILE A 33 0.44 5.72 -6.61
N LEU A 34 1.73 5.94 -6.84
CA LEU A 34 2.76 6.06 -5.81
C LEU A 34 3.51 7.38 -6.03
N ILE A 35 3.54 8.23 -5.02
CA ILE A 35 4.26 9.50 -5.01
C ILE A 35 5.24 9.47 -3.85
N TRP A 36 6.47 9.93 -4.08
CA TRP A 36 7.51 9.98 -3.06
C TRP A 36 8.32 11.28 -3.12
N ASP A 37 8.94 11.61 -1.98
CA ASP A 37 9.84 12.75 -1.84
C ASP A 37 11.22 12.46 -2.46
N ASP A 38 11.57 13.16 -3.55
CA ASP A 38 12.83 12.95 -4.29
C ASP A 38 14.07 13.48 -3.54
N ILE A 39 13.87 14.35 -2.52
CA ILE A 39 14.95 14.87 -1.67
C ILE A 39 15.39 13.84 -0.64
N THR A 40 14.49 12.96 -0.19
CA THR A 40 14.77 12.03 0.91
C THR A 40 15.03 10.61 0.44
N LEU A 41 14.45 10.21 -0.71
CA LEU A 41 14.53 8.86 -1.25
C LEU A 41 15.22 8.84 -2.61
N ASN A 42 16.13 7.88 -2.78
CA ASN A 42 16.64 7.48 -4.09
C ASN A 42 15.91 6.22 -4.57
N VAL A 43 15.59 6.16 -5.86
CA VAL A 43 15.06 4.95 -6.50
C VAL A 43 16.22 4.13 -7.02
N GLU A 44 16.34 2.90 -6.52
CA GLU A 44 17.37 1.94 -6.95
C GLU A 44 16.88 1.04 -8.08
N ASP A 45 15.62 0.61 -8.01
CA ASP A 45 15.03 -0.33 -8.96
C ASP A 45 13.49 -0.26 -8.88
N GLU A 46 12.81 -0.71 -9.93
CA GLU A 46 11.34 -0.72 -10.00
C GLU A 46 10.80 -2.01 -10.65
N LEU A 47 9.66 -2.48 -10.14
CA LEU A 47 8.91 -3.59 -10.71
C LEU A 47 7.43 -3.20 -10.75
N ILE A 48 6.96 -2.89 -11.96
CA ILE A 48 5.59 -2.45 -12.22
C ILE A 48 4.83 -3.62 -12.85
N GLY A 49 3.82 -4.11 -12.14
CA GLY A 49 2.90 -5.14 -12.59
C GLY A 49 1.59 -4.57 -13.14
N GLU A 50 0.60 -5.44 -13.30
CA GLU A 50 -0.77 -5.06 -13.62
C GLU A 50 -1.55 -4.63 -12.37
N HIS A 51 -1.18 -5.18 -11.21
CA HIS A 51 -1.91 -5.03 -9.95
C HIS A 51 -1.05 -4.44 -8.82
N SER A 52 0.21 -4.12 -9.09
CA SER A 52 1.12 -3.58 -8.10
C SER A 52 2.21 -2.69 -8.68
N ILE A 53 2.57 -1.65 -7.94
CA ILE A 53 3.74 -0.79 -8.16
C ILE A 53 4.71 -1.12 -7.03
N SER A 54 5.86 -1.71 -7.35
CA SER A 54 6.90 -1.97 -6.36
C SER A 54 8.17 -1.20 -6.69
N MET A 55 8.71 -0.51 -5.69
CA MET A 55 9.90 0.32 -5.81
C MET A 55 10.91 -0.11 -4.75
N LYS A 56 12.17 -0.27 -5.15
CA LYS A 56 13.29 -0.38 -4.22
C LYS A 56 13.86 1.01 -3.98
N PHE A 57 13.79 1.45 -2.73
CA PHE A 57 14.32 2.73 -2.30
C PHE A 57 15.62 2.57 -1.53
N SER A 58 16.46 3.60 -1.62
CA SER A 58 17.51 3.87 -0.67
C SER A 58 17.26 5.22 -0.01
N ASN A 59 17.28 5.27 1.31
CA ASN A 59 17.25 6.51 2.05
C ASN A 59 18.52 7.31 1.79
N ARG A 60 18.42 8.56 1.36
CA ARG A 60 19.63 9.37 1.07
C ARG A 60 20.46 9.71 2.31
N PHE A 61 19.86 9.70 3.50
CA PHE A 61 20.53 10.07 4.75
C PHE A 61 21.32 8.93 5.39
N ASP A 62 20.76 7.73 5.45
CA ASP A 62 21.35 6.58 6.15
C ASP A 62 21.64 5.38 5.22
N ASN A 63 21.38 5.52 3.91
CA ASN A 63 21.52 4.49 2.89
C ASN A 63 20.76 3.19 3.22
N PHE A 64 19.72 3.27 4.06
CA PHE A 64 18.87 2.14 4.35
C PHE A 64 18.07 1.78 3.11
N ASN A 65 18.23 0.53 2.66
CA ASN A 65 17.53 -0.01 1.50
C ASN A 65 16.30 -0.79 1.92
N TRP A 66 15.19 -0.52 1.24
CA TRP A 66 13.91 -1.15 1.52
C TRP A 66 13.04 -1.17 0.26
N VAL A 67 12.03 -2.03 0.29
CA VAL A 67 11.05 -2.18 -0.77
C VAL A 67 9.72 -1.63 -0.30
N PHE A 68 9.09 -0.84 -1.16
CA PHE A 68 7.70 -0.46 -1.02
C PHE A 68 6.86 -1.09 -2.13
N THR A 69 5.70 -1.63 -1.78
CA THR A 69 4.70 -2.09 -2.76
C THR A 69 3.35 -1.42 -2.52
N ASN A 70 2.87 -0.65 -3.50
CA ASN A 70 1.46 -0.26 -3.59
C ASN A 70 0.71 -1.31 -4.42
N GLY A 71 -0.43 -1.81 -3.95
CA GLY A 71 -1.14 -2.88 -4.64
C GLY A 71 -2.67 -2.80 -4.57
N TYR A 72 -3.32 -3.45 -5.52
CA TYR A 72 -4.76 -3.66 -5.52
C TYR A 72 -5.08 -5.08 -5.99
N SER A 73 -5.79 -5.84 -5.16
CA SER A 73 -6.22 -7.20 -5.43
C SER A 73 -7.61 -7.19 -6.07
N PRO A 74 -7.77 -7.59 -7.34
CA PRO A 74 -9.07 -7.60 -7.99
C PRO A 74 -10.08 -8.57 -7.35
N ASN A 75 -11.37 -8.29 -7.57
CA ASN A 75 -12.43 -9.20 -7.14
C ASN A 75 -12.51 -10.47 -8.00
N GLU A 76 -12.07 -10.40 -9.25
CA GLU A 76 -12.01 -11.54 -10.17
C GLU A 76 -10.95 -12.57 -9.74
N VAL A 77 -11.28 -13.85 -9.86
CA VAL A 77 -10.42 -14.95 -9.40
C VAL A 77 -9.05 -14.94 -10.08
N THR A 78 -9.01 -14.74 -11.40
CA THR A 78 -7.77 -14.72 -12.17
C THR A 78 -6.91 -13.52 -11.82
N GLY A 79 -7.49 -12.31 -11.79
CA GLY A 79 -6.77 -11.09 -11.39
C GLY A 79 -6.21 -11.20 -9.97
N ARG A 80 -6.98 -11.74 -9.02
CA ARG A 80 -6.50 -12.00 -7.66
C ARG A 80 -5.31 -12.96 -7.64
N LEU A 81 -5.35 -14.06 -8.40
CA LEU A 81 -4.23 -14.99 -8.48
C LEU A 81 -2.99 -14.33 -9.07
N ASN A 82 -3.16 -13.46 -10.07
CA ASN A 82 -2.06 -12.70 -10.66
C ASN A 82 -1.48 -11.70 -9.66
N PHE A 83 -2.31 -11.00 -8.90
CA PHE A 83 -1.85 -10.10 -7.82
C PHE A 83 -0.96 -10.82 -6.81
N TRP A 84 -1.35 -12.01 -6.34
CA TRP A 84 -0.51 -12.78 -5.42
C TRP A 84 0.82 -13.22 -6.07
N LYS A 85 0.80 -13.62 -7.35
CA LYS A 85 2.02 -13.96 -8.09
C LYS A 85 2.94 -12.76 -8.25
N GLU A 86 2.41 -11.56 -8.45
CA GLU A 86 3.21 -10.33 -8.49
C GLU A 86 3.91 -10.08 -7.15
N LEU A 87 3.18 -10.19 -6.04
CA LEU A 87 3.79 -10.04 -4.70
C LEU A 87 4.85 -11.12 -4.42
N ASP A 88 4.62 -12.36 -4.83
CA ASP A 88 5.62 -13.42 -4.69
C ASP A 88 6.88 -13.15 -5.52
N LYS A 89 6.72 -12.59 -6.73
CA LYS A 89 7.86 -12.15 -7.56
C LYS A 89 8.64 -11.03 -6.87
N VAL A 90 7.96 -10.05 -6.27
CA VAL A 90 8.63 -8.96 -5.53
C VAL A 90 9.51 -9.54 -4.42
N LYS A 91 8.97 -10.45 -3.59
CA LYS A 91 9.74 -11.08 -2.50
C LYS A 91 10.88 -11.96 -3.00
N ALA A 92 10.73 -12.60 -4.15
CA ALA A 92 11.80 -13.40 -4.77
C ALA A 92 12.89 -12.51 -5.41
N TRP A 93 12.52 -11.34 -5.94
CA TRP A 93 13.41 -10.44 -6.66
C TRP A 93 14.28 -9.60 -5.72
N TRP A 94 13.69 -9.06 -4.65
CA TRP A 94 14.41 -8.26 -3.67
C TRP A 94 14.37 -8.89 -2.28
N GLN A 95 15.54 -8.98 -1.66
CA GLN A 95 15.68 -9.36 -0.25
C GLN A 95 15.73 -8.12 0.65
N GLY A 96 15.32 -8.29 1.92
CA GLY A 96 15.39 -7.25 2.95
C GLY A 96 14.03 -6.70 3.37
N ALA A 97 14.07 -5.51 3.97
CA ALA A 97 12.92 -4.83 4.54
C ALA A 97 11.88 -4.51 3.46
N TRP A 98 10.66 -5.00 3.68
CA TRP A 98 9.56 -4.84 2.75
C TRP A 98 8.33 -4.29 3.45
N CYS A 99 7.74 -3.27 2.86
CA CYS A 99 6.45 -2.74 3.31
C CYS A 99 5.48 -2.72 2.14
N ILE A 100 4.23 -3.07 2.44
CA ILE A 100 3.17 -3.25 1.45
C ILE A 100 1.99 -2.43 1.93
N ALA A 101 1.43 -1.63 1.05
CA ALA A 101 0.20 -0.92 1.28
C ALA A 101 -0.74 -1.25 0.14
N ALA A 102 -1.81 -1.98 0.44
CA ALA A 102 -2.68 -2.49 -0.61
C ALA A 102 -4.11 -2.72 -0.14
N ASP A 103 -5.04 -2.64 -1.08
CA ASP A 103 -6.38 -3.18 -0.94
C ASP A 103 -6.32 -4.66 -1.33
N PHE A 104 -6.46 -5.53 -0.34
CA PHE A 104 -6.41 -6.97 -0.56
C PHE A 104 -7.77 -7.55 -0.98
N ASN A 105 -8.84 -6.76 -0.92
CA ASN A 105 -10.23 -7.20 -1.07
C ASN A 105 -10.49 -8.48 -0.26
N ALA A 106 -9.98 -8.50 0.99
CA ALA A 106 -10.04 -9.63 1.90
C ALA A 106 -9.91 -9.18 3.37
N ILE A 107 -10.84 -9.68 4.19
CA ILE A 107 -10.75 -9.64 5.65
C ILE A 107 -9.79 -10.75 6.14
N ARG A 108 -9.10 -10.53 7.25
CA ARG A 108 -8.27 -11.51 7.96
C ARG A 108 -9.06 -12.32 8.97
N ASP A 109 -10.03 -11.70 9.62
CA ASP A 109 -10.89 -12.30 10.62
C ASP A 109 -12.34 -11.81 10.47
N GLU A 110 -13.26 -12.38 11.26
CA GLU A 110 -14.70 -12.10 11.15
C GLU A 110 -15.09 -10.77 11.81
N THR A 111 -14.26 -10.25 12.71
CA THR A 111 -14.48 -8.96 13.41
C THR A 111 -14.16 -7.76 12.51
N GLU A 112 -13.38 -7.97 11.44
CA GLU A 112 -13.09 -6.98 10.40
C GLU A 112 -14.26 -6.74 9.42
N ARG A 113 -15.45 -7.20 9.78
CA ARG A 113 -16.71 -6.95 9.07
C ARG A 113 -17.84 -6.77 10.09
N ASN A 114 -18.72 -5.80 9.88
CA ASN A 114 -19.83 -5.53 10.81
C ASN A 114 -21.02 -6.51 10.68
N LYS A 115 -21.03 -7.37 9.64
CA LYS A 115 -22.10 -8.33 9.34
C LYS A 115 -21.52 -9.70 8.98
N PRO A 116 -22.26 -10.81 9.18
CA PRO A 116 -21.83 -12.12 8.75
C PRO A 116 -21.44 -12.19 7.27
N GLY A 117 -20.59 -13.17 6.93
CA GLY A 117 -20.15 -13.44 5.57
C GLY A 117 -18.65 -13.25 5.37
N GLY A 118 -18.27 -12.76 4.19
CA GLY A 118 -16.87 -12.69 3.77
C GLY A 118 -16.40 -13.99 3.11
N ASN A 119 -15.45 -13.87 2.19
CA ASN A 119 -14.96 -14.99 1.42
C ASN A 119 -13.87 -15.76 2.19
N LYS A 120 -14.20 -16.97 2.67
CA LYS A 120 -13.29 -17.82 3.45
C LYS A 120 -12.01 -18.17 2.69
N ARG A 121 -12.06 -18.33 1.36
CA ARG A 121 -10.88 -18.61 0.53
C ARG A 121 -9.95 -17.40 0.50
N ASN A 122 -10.49 -16.21 0.27
CA ASN A 122 -9.71 -14.97 0.24
C ASN A 122 -9.04 -14.69 1.59
N ARG A 123 -9.77 -14.90 2.68
CA ARG A 123 -9.25 -14.81 4.05
C ARG A 123 -8.09 -15.78 4.30
N LYS A 124 -8.22 -17.04 3.87
CA LYS A 124 -7.15 -18.04 3.99
C LYS A 124 -5.92 -17.66 3.17
N MET A 125 -6.12 -17.20 1.94
CA MET A 125 -5.01 -16.78 1.07
C MET A 125 -4.23 -15.60 1.67
N LEU A 126 -4.93 -14.58 2.16
CA LEU A 126 -4.31 -13.43 2.81
C LEU A 126 -3.50 -13.85 4.04
N ASN A 127 -4.10 -14.59 4.98
CA ASN A 127 -3.38 -15.03 6.18
C ASN A 127 -2.20 -15.95 5.85
N ALA A 128 -2.32 -16.84 4.85
CA ALA A 128 -1.21 -17.67 4.40
C ALA A 128 -0.07 -16.82 3.80
N PHE A 129 -0.39 -15.75 3.06
CA PHE A 129 0.60 -14.82 2.53
C PHE A 129 1.33 -14.06 3.64
N LEU A 130 0.62 -13.57 4.66
CA LEU A 130 1.25 -12.88 5.78
C LEU A 130 2.16 -13.83 6.55
N ASN A 131 1.68 -15.04 6.87
CA ASN A 131 2.43 -16.01 7.65
C ASN A 131 3.71 -16.48 6.92
N ARG A 132 3.63 -16.81 5.62
CA ARG A 132 4.80 -17.30 4.87
C ARG A 132 5.89 -16.26 4.70
N ASN A 133 5.53 -14.98 4.75
CA ASN A 133 6.45 -13.86 4.55
C ASN A 133 6.81 -13.13 5.86
N ALA A 134 6.38 -13.66 7.01
CA ALA A 134 6.55 -13.03 8.33
C ALA A 134 6.12 -11.55 8.33
N LEU A 135 4.97 -11.25 7.74
CA LEU A 135 4.45 -9.89 7.64
C LEU A 135 3.58 -9.54 8.85
N LEU A 136 3.89 -8.41 9.45
CA LEU A 136 3.11 -7.75 10.49
C LEU A 136 2.10 -6.80 9.84
N ASP A 137 0.87 -6.81 10.32
CA ASP A 137 -0.21 -5.94 9.86
C ASP A 137 -0.35 -4.78 10.84
N LEU A 138 0.07 -3.60 10.39
CA LEU A 138 0.04 -2.41 11.23
C LEU A 138 -1.38 -1.86 11.31
N PRO A 139 -1.80 -1.38 12.49
CA PRO A 139 -3.08 -0.69 12.61
C PRO A 139 -3.07 0.57 11.74
N LEU A 140 -4.16 0.78 10.99
CA LEU A 140 -4.39 2.03 10.29
C LEU A 140 -5.00 3.04 11.26
N ALA A 141 -4.39 4.21 11.40
CA ALA A 141 -4.98 5.27 12.21
C ALA A 141 -6.21 5.83 11.49
N GLY A 142 -7.39 5.75 12.13
CA GLY A 142 -8.64 6.32 11.58
C GLY A 142 -9.90 5.47 11.78
N GLY A 143 -9.78 4.23 12.25
CA GLY A 143 -10.92 3.35 12.55
C GLY A 143 -10.67 1.89 12.18
N ASN A 144 -11.62 1.02 12.52
CA ASN A 144 -11.49 -0.43 12.29
C ASN A 144 -11.88 -0.87 10.87
N PHE A 145 -12.56 -0.03 10.09
CA PHE A 145 -13.04 -0.35 8.75
C PHE A 145 -12.48 0.66 7.73
N THR A 146 -12.25 0.19 6.51
CA THR A 146 -11.67 1.01 5.43
C THR A 146 -12.58 1.09 4.20
N TRP A 147 -13.65 0.28 4.16
CA TRP A 147 -14.59 0.24 3.05
C TRP A 147 -16.05 0.19 3.54
N SER A 148 -16.94 0.84 2.79
CA SER A 148 -18.40 0.84 3.00
C SER A 148 -19.11 0.68 1.66
N ASP A 149 -20.22 -0.06 1.62
CA ASP A 149 -21.09 -0.12 0.45
C ASP A 149 -22.04 1.10 0.32
N MET A 150 -21.94 2.06 1.24
CA MET A 150 -22.63 3.36 1.23
C MET A 150 -24.16 3.29 1.20
N LYS A 151 -24.75 2.17 1.63
CA LYS A 151 -26.21 2.03 1.80
C LYS A 151 -26.67 2.56 3.16
N GLU A 152 -27.99 2.68 3.33
CA GLU A 152 -28.63 3.15 4.57
C GLU A 152 -28.27 2.29 5.79
N ASP A 153 -28.26 0.97 5.62
CA ASP A 153 -27.68 0.00 6.58
C ASP A 153 -26.37 -0.57 5.99
N PRO A 154 -25.24 0.12 6.16
CA PRO A 154 -24.05 -0.15 5.38
C PRO A 154 -23.35 -1.44 5.81
N LEU A 155 -22.79 -2.14 4.83
CA LEU A 155 -21.77 -3.14 5.06
C LEU A 155 -20.42 -2.45 5.21
N LEU A 156 -19.75 -2.67 6.34
CA LEU A 156 -18.42 -2.14 6.63
C LEU A 156 -17.40 -3.28 6.66
N CYS A 157 -16.27 -3.09 5.99
CA CYS A 157 -15.17 -4.07 5.95
C CYS A 157 -13.81 -3.37 6.15
N ARG A 158 -12.84 -4.10 6.71
CA ARG A 158 -11.41 -3.73 6.64
C ARG A 158 -10.75 -4.48 5.48
N LEU A 159 -10.44 -3.76 4.40
CA LEU A 159 -9.88 -4.35 3.17
C LEU A 159 -8.47 -3.84 2.87
N ASP A 160 -8.20 -2.58 3.19
CA ASP A 160 -6.91 -1.94 3.05
C ASP A 160 -5.99 -2.31 4.22
N ARG A 161 -4.73 -2.60 3.91
CA ARG A 161 -3.73 -2.97 4.90
C ARG A 161 -2.40 -2.32 4.62
N PHE A 162 -1.72 -2.02 5.72
CA PHE A 162 -0.32 -1.65 5.71
C PHE A 162 0.47 -2.74 6.41
N LEU A 163 1.24 -3.50 5.63
CA LEU A 163 2.02 -4.64 6.09
C LEU A 163 3.51 -4.31 6.09
N ILE A 164 4.25 -4.82 7.07
CA ILE A 164 5.71 -4.70 7.13
C ILE A 164 6.35 -6.05 7.41
N SER A 165 7.51 -6.31 6.84
CA SER A 165 8.30 -7.49 7.16
C SER A 165 9.11 -7.27 8.43
N THR A 166 9.44 -8.33 9.16
CA THR A 166 10.18 -8.25 10.44
C THR A 166 11.58 -7.63 10.29
N GLU A 167 12.17 -7.65 9.10
CA GLU A 167 13.45 -7.01 8.81
C GLU A 167 13.42 -5.49 9.11
N TRP A 168 12.24 -4.86 9.08
CA TRP A 168 12.04 -3.47 9.52
C TRP A 168 12.28 -3.25 11.01
N GLU A 169 12.04 -4.26 11.85
CA GLU A 169 12.25 -4.18 13.30
C GLU A 169 13.70 -4.49 13.68
N THR A 170 14.38 -5.32 12.89
CA THR A 170 15.72 -5.86 13.23
C THR A 170 16.88 -4.88 13.07
N LYS A 171 16.74 -3.79 12.32
CA LYS A 171 17.76 -2.74 12.24
C LYS A 171 17.51 -1.67 13.32
N ASP A 172 18.08 -1.92 14.51
CA ASP A 172 18.26 -0.98 15.61
C ASP A 172 17.00 -0.32 16.19
N GLY A 173 15.80 -0.90 16.04
CA GLY A 173 14.57 -0.34 16.60
C GLY A 173 14.27 1.11 16.16
N ALA A 174 14.88 1.55 15.06
CA ALA A 174 15.08 2.94 14.71
C ALA A 174 14.05 3.51 13.73
N MET A 175 13.12 2.70 13.19
CA MET A 175 12.08 3.22 12.29
C MET A 175 10.71 3.08 12.95
N ARG A 176 9.95 4.18 12.99
CA ARG A 176 8.53 4.18 13.35
C ARG A 176 7.75 4.44 12.08
N ILE A 177 6.92 3.49 11.67
CA ILE A 177 6.04 3.69 10.51
C ILE A 177 4.68 4.17 11.02
N LEU A 178 4.26 5.33 10.52
CA LEU A 178 2.96 5.93 10.75
C LEU A 178 2.19 5.92 9.42
N ALA A 179 1.30 4.95 9.27
CA ALA A 179 0.31 4.96 8.21
C ALA A 179 -0.94 5.71 8.69
N ARG A 180 -1.28 6.81 8.00
CA ARG A 180 -2.45 7.63 8.30
C ARG A 180 -3.34 7.73 7.08
N TRP A 181 -4.63 7.52 7.29
CA TRP A 181 -5.61 7.73 6.25
C TRP A 181 -5.74 9.22 5.93
N ALA A 182 -5.65 9.58 4.65
CA ALA A 182 -5.61 10.97 4.21
C ALA A 182 -6.98 11.52 3.79
N GLY A 183 -8.00 10.66 3.68
CA GLY A 183 -9.28 11.02 3.07
C GLY A 183 -9.50 10.38 1.70
N LYS A 184 -10.75 10.43 1.24
CA LYS A 184 -11.06 10.36 -0.20
C LYS A 184 -10.85 11.74 -0.81
N CYS A 185 -9.98 11.86 -1.81
CA CYS A 185 -9.96 13.05 -2.65
C CYS A 185 -11.00 12.88 -3.76
N LEU A 186 -11.82 13.91 -3.98
CA LEU A 186 -12.83 13.94 -5.04
C LEU A 186 -12.22 13.49 -6.38
N ASN A 187 -12.79 12.44 -6.97
CA ASN A 187 -12.40 11.76 -8.22
C ASN A 187 -11.17 10.82 -8.18
N TRP A 188 -10.59 10.53 -7.00
CA TRP A 188 -9.45 9.62 -6.87
C TRP A 188 -9.71 8.51 -5.84
N PRO A 189 -9.14 7.31 -6.03
CA PRO A 189 -9.22 6.25 -5.04
C PRO A 189 -8.63 6.66 -3.69
N THR A 190 -9.01 5.94 -2.63
CA THR A 190 -8.57 6.15 -1.25
C THR A 190 -7.09 6.50 -1.15
N LEU A 191 -6.77 7.67 -0.58
CA LEU A 191 -5.39 8.12 -0.38
C LEU A 191 -4.90 7.70 1.01
N LEU A 192 -3.79 6.96 1.04
CA LEU A 192 -3.08 6.65 2.27
C LEU A 192 -1.78 7.45 2.30
N ASN A 193 -1.60 8.24 3.36
CA ASN A 193 -0.33 8.89 3.65
C ASN A 193 0.48 7.94 4.52
N ILE A 194 1.64 7.55 4.03
CA ILE A 194 2.58 6.73 4.79
C ILE A 194 3.76 7.61 5.12
N MET A 195 3.94 7.85 6.41
CA MET A 195 5.13 8.51 6.94
C MET A 195 5.98 7.44 7.60
N ILE A 196 7.19 7.28 7.11
CA ILE A 196 8.19 6.41 7.72
C ILE A 196 9.16 7.34 8.44
N GLU A 197 9.15 7.34 9.77
CA GLU A 197 10.00 8.19 10.60
C GLU A 197 11.26 7.43 11.03
N GLY A 198 12.43 7.99 10.75
CA GLY A 198 13.69 7.50 11.31
C GLY A 198 13.97 8.10 12.68
N LYS A 199 13.79 7.31 13.75
CA LYS A 199 14.07 7.69 15.14
C LYS A 199 15.49 8.20 15.38
N LYS A 200 16.49 7.72 14.62
CA LYS A 200 17.90 8.18 14.77
C LYS A 200 18.17 9.54 14.12
N VAL A 201 17.43 9.92 13.07
CA VAL A 201 17.75 11.10 12.24
C VAL A 201 16.68 12.21 12.37
N LYS A 202 15.52 11.94 13.00
CA LYS A 202 14.35 12.84 13.04
C LYS A 202 13.89 13.29 11.65
N GLU A 203 14.09 12.44 10.64
CA GLU A 203 13.66 12.68 9.27
C GLU A 203 12.44 11.81 8.92
N ASN A 204 11.55 12.40 8.13
CA ASN A 204 10.28 11.79 7.72
C ASN A 204 10.33 11.48 6.22
N TYR A 205 10.32 10.20 5.88
CA TYR A 205 10.12 9.76 4.51
C TYR A 205 8.63 9.70 4.24
N VAL A 206 8.16 10.47 3.26
CA VAL A 206 6.74 10.59 2.96
C VAL A 206 6.43 9.88 1.65
N LEU A 207 5.43 9.00 1.71
CA LEU A 207 4.80 8.39 0.56
C LEU A 207 3.32 8.77 0.55
N LYS A 208 2.79 9.07 -0.62
CA LYS A 208 1.35 9.09 -0.87
C LYS A 208 1.00 7.99 -1.83
N ILE A 209 0.03 7.19 -1.46
CA ILE A 209 -0.51 6.17 -2.35
C ILE A 209 -1.99 6.37 -2.57
N SER A 210 -2.44 5.99 -3.74
CA SER A 210 -3.85 5.77 -4.02
C SER A 210 -4.09 4.28 -4.21
N VAL A 211 -5.12 3.77 -3.55
CA VAL A 211 -5.52 2.36 -3.62
C VAL A 211 -6.88 2.30 -4.32
N ALA A 212 -6.90 1.69 -5.51
CA ALA A 212 -8.02 1.62 -6.42
C ALA A 212 -9.35 1.22 -5.73
N GLU A 213 -10.46 1.89 -6.08
CA GLU A 213 -11.83 1.45 -5.78
C GLU A 213 -12.45 0.76 -6.99
#